data_AF-A0A2S6MR27-F1
#
_entry.id   AF-A0A2S6MR27-F1
#
_cell.length_a   1.000
_cell.length_b   1.000
_cell.length_c   1.000
_cell.angle_alpha   90.00
_cell.angle_beta   90.00
_cell.angle_gamma   90.00
#
_symmetry.space_group_name_H-M   'P 1'
#
loop_
_entity.id
_entity.type
_entity.pdbx_description
1 polymer ?
#
loop_
_entity_poly.entity_id
_entity_poly.type
_entity_poly.pdbx_seq_one_letter_code
_entity_poly.pdbx_strand_id
1 'polypeptide(L)'
;MIDCGTNTTTGWRPGTYLRSQGITHLDQLIISNYDEDHVAGISDLLDQVNVAVLMRNASVSASDLKHLKTEDGMGPGIERLAAEISRTYIGGAPSPSENDYGDVSFTKYRNSLGTPPFGFDDENNLSLVTFITCHTHKFIFPGDMEKAGWRALLLDPTFRAELSGVSVFVASHHGRENGYCEEVLNLCPNIQAVVISDKKLGYQTQETVDRYRNYARGFIYNGTKRHVLTTRSDGSMTFIIEPGASKVFLGV
;
A
#
# COMPACT_ATOMS: atom_id res chain seq x y z
N MET A 1 -2.01 10.05 1.57
CA MET A 1 -0.90 9.45 0.79
C MET A 1 -0.59 8.07 1.36
N ILE A 2 -0.32 7.06 0.53
CA ILE A 2 0.18 5.74 0.97
C ILE A 2 1.63 5.62 0.50
N ASP A 3 2.52 5.34 1.45
CA ASP A 3 3.97 5.27 1.31
C ASP A 3 4.60 6.56 0.76
N CYS A 4 5.92 6.60 0.76
CA CYS A 4 6.72 7.73 0.30
C CYS A 4 8.05 7.28 -0.31
N GLY A 5 8.01 6.20 -1.08
CA GLY A 5 9.15 5.73 -1.89
C GLY A 5 9.65 6.77 -2.89
N THR A 6 10.79 6.49 -3.52
CA THR A 6 11.37 7.34 -4.57
C THR A 6 11.58 6.55 -5.86
N ASN A 7 11.68 7.27 -6.98
CA ASN A 7 12.14 6.69 -8.24
C ASN A 7 13.55 7.22 -8.54
N THR A 8 14.56 6.41 -8.23
CA THR A 8 15.96 6.77 -8.44
C THR A 8 16.33 6.92 -9.90
N THR A 9 15.62 6.25 -10.82
CA THR A 9 15.86 6.35 -12.27
C THR A 9 15.44 7.70 -12.83
N THR A 10 14.30 8.23 -12.39
CA THR A 10 13.79 9.53 -12.88
C THR A 10 14.17 10.71 -11.99
N GLY A 11 14.72 10.44 -10.79
CA GLY A 11 14.94 11.44 -9.75
C GLY A 11 13.65 11.92 -9.08
N TRP A 12 12.51 11.26 -9.31
CA TRP A 12 11.24 11.65 -8.72
C TRP A 12 11.25 11.40 -7.20
N ARG A 13 10.80 12.41 -6.46
CA ARG A 13 10.66 12.41 -5.00
C ARG A 13 9.28 12.95 -4.59
N PRO A 14 8.64 12.36 -3.57
CA PRO A 14 7.24 12.64 -3.26
C PRO A 14 6.98 14.06 -2.75
N GLY A 15 7.79 14.58 -1.82
CA GLY A 15 7.64 15.93 -1.27
C GLY A 15 7.88 17.01 -2.31
N THR A 16 8.97 16.89 -3.06
CA THR A 16 9.27 17.78 -4.20
C THR A 16 8.11 17.78 -5.21
N TYR A 17 7.59 16.60 -5.56
CA TYR A 17 6.45 16.48 -6.48
C TYR A 17 5.19 17.17 -5.93
N LEU A 18 4.78 16.86 -4.70
CA LEU A 18 3.59 17.46 -4.08
C LEU A 18 3.70 18.99 -4.02
N ARG A 19 4.87 19.53 -3.64
CA ARG A 19 5.10 20.98 -3.64
C ARG A 19 5.01 21.60 -5.02
N SER A 20 5.51 20.92 -6.05
CA SER A 20 5.37 21.39 -7.44
C SER A 20 3.90 21.47 -7.88
N GLN A 21 3.02 20.66 -7.29
CA GLN A 21 1.57 20.68 -7.54
C GLN A 21 0.82 21.67 -6.62
N GLY A 22 1.53 22.48 -5.82
CA GLY A 22 0.93 23.42 -4.86
C GLY A 22 0.40 22.75 -3.60
N ILE A 23 0.67 21.46 -3.39
CA ILE A 23 0.23 20.71 -2.20
C ILE A 23 1.27 20.90 -1.10
N THR A 24 0.88 21.59 -0.03
CA THR A 24 1.75 21.89 1.13
C THR A 24 1.31 21.18 2.41
N HIS A 25 0.18 20.46 2.37
CA HIS A 25 -0.39 19.75 3.50
C HIS A 25 -0.91 18.37 3.06
N LEU A 26 -0.74 17.37 3.92
CA LEU A 26 -1.37 16.06 3.84
C LEU A 26 -2.09 15.77 5.15
N ASP A 27 -3.38 15.45 5.07
CA ASP A 27 -4.16 15.04 6.24
C ASP A 27 -3.61 13.73 6.83
N GLN A 28 -3.18 12.81 5.96
CA GLN A 28 -2.67 11.50 6.36
C GLN A 28 -1.58 10.96 5.44
N LEU A 29 -0.50 10.47 6.05
CA LEU A 29 0.49 9.56 5.46
C LEU A 29 0.29 8.16 6.06
N ILE A 30 0.08 7.16 5.21
CA ILE A 30 -0.04 5.76 5.61
C ILE A 30 1.25 5.05 5.20
N ILE A 31 1.99 4.47 6.14
CA ILE A 31 3.13 3.60 5.85
C ILE A 31 2.63 2.15 5.85
N SER A 32 2.62 1.55 4.66
CA SER A 32 2.08 0.21 4.43
C SER A 32 3.08 -0.89 4.78
N ASN A 33 4.38 -0.62 4.68
CA ASN A 33 5.45 -1.57 4.99
C ASN A 33 6.70 -0.83 5.49
N TYR A 34 7.59 -1.55 6.19
CA TYR A 34 8.81 -1.00 6.80
C TYR A 34 10.09 -1.29 6.00
N ASP A 35 9.99 -1.52 4.70
CA ASP A 35 11.13 -1.57 3.80
C ASP A 35 11.47 -0.20 3.22
N GLU A 36 12.75 -0.01 2.90
CA GLU A 36 13.29 1.29 2.53
C GLU A 36 12.62 1.84 1.27
N ASP A 37 12.22 1.02 0.31
CA ASP A 37 11.57 1.51 -0.92
C ASP A 37 10.13 2.01 -0.70
N HIS A 38 9.50 1.70 0.43
CA HIS A 38 8.26 2.33 0.87
C HIS A 38 8.48 3.69 1.53
N VAL A 39 9.68 3.98 2.04
CA VAL A 39 9.93 5.17 2.88
C VAL A 39 11.14 6.02 2.47
N ALA A 40 11.85 5.67 1.40
CA ALA A 40 13.11 6.29 0.99
C ALA A 40 13.00 7.81 0.76
N GLY A 41 11.79 8.30 0.46
CA GLY A 41 11.49 9.71 0.22
C GLY A 41 10.92 10.44 1.43
N ILE A 42 10.86 9.82 2.61
CA ILE A 42 10.22 10.43 3.79
C ILE A 42 10.90 11.73 4.21
N SER A 43 12.23 11.84 4.12
CA SER A 43 12.92 13.10 4.42
C SER A 43 12.52 14.21 3.44
N ASP A 44 12.53 13.91 2.14
CA ASP A 44 12.06 14.85 1.11
C ASP A 44 10.60 15.25 1.34
N LEU A 45 9.74 14.31 1.75
CA LEU A 45 8.33 14.58 2.04
C LEU A 45 8.15 15.53 3.22
N LEU A 46 8.70 15.18 4.38
CA LEU A 46 8.48 15.90 5.64
C LEU A 46 9.17 17.27 5.69
N ASP A 47 10.26 17.45 4.93
CA ASP A 47 10.94 18.74 4.84
C ASP A 47 10.17 19.74 3.94
N GLN A 48 9.25 19.25 3.11
CA GLN A 48 8.54 20.02 2.09
C GLN A 48 7.05 20.21 2.40
N VAL A 49 6.41 19.20 2.99
CA VAL A 49 4.95 19.09 3.14
C VAL A 49 4.61 18.77 4.59
N ASN A 50 3.66 19.51 5.17
CA ASN A 50 3.17 19.24 6.51
C ASN A 50 2.25 18.00 6.50
N VAL A 51 2.58 16.97 7.26
CA VAL A 51 1.77 15.75 7.41
C VAL A 51 1.10 15.77 8.79
N ALA A 52 -0.23 15.82 8.83
CA ALA A 52 -0.98 15.87 10.09
C ALA A 52 -0.96 14.54 10.85
N VAL A 53 -1.20 13.43 10.15
CA VAL A 53 -1.31 12.11 10.77
C VAL A 53 -0.41 11.09 10.07
N LEU A 54 0.36 10.34 10.87
CA LEU A 54 1.10 9.15 10.44
C LEU A 54 0.35 7.89 10.86
N MET A 55 -0.21 7.16 9.89
CA MET A 55 -0.80 5.83 10.08
C MET A 55 0.21 4.75 9.73
N ARG A 56 0.30 3.71 10.56
CA ARG A 56 1.25 2.59 10.39
C ARG A 56 0.81 1.39 11.22
N ASN A 57 1.51 0.27 11.12
CA ASN A 57 1.30 -0.85 12.04
C ASN A 57 1.73 -0.46 13.46
N ALA A 58 0.75 -0.11 14.30
CA ALA A 58 0.97 0.38 15.67
C ALA A 58 1.57 -0.64 16.66
N SER A 59 1.64 -1.94 16.32
CA SER A 59 2.34 -2.91 17.19
C SER A 59 3.86 -2.79 17.14
N VAL A 60 4.41 -2.11 16.12
CA VAL A 60 5.85 -1.91 15.98
C VAL A 60 6.20 -0.55 16.57
N SER A 61 6.93 -0.49 17.68
CA SER A 61 7.43 0.79 18.21
C SER A 61 8.62 1.31 17.38
N ALA A 62 9.07 2.54 17.67
CA ALA A 62 10.29 3.06 17.05
C ALA A 62 11.54 2.23 17.40
N SER A 63 11.60 1.64 18.61
CA SER A 63 12.68 0.73 18.99
C SER A 63 12.57 -0.61 18.27
N ASP A 64 11.36 -1.13 18.10
CA ASP A 64 11.14 -2.39 17.36
C ASP A 64 11.53 -2.23 15.90
N LEU A 65 11.16 -1.11 15.27
CA LEU A 65 11.53 -0.80 13.89
C LEU A 65 13.06 -0.79 13.70
N LYS A 66 13.79 -0.21 14.65
CA LYS A 66 15.25 -0.24 14.65
C LYS A 66 15.80 -1.66 14.84
N HIS A 67 15.14 -2.46 15.67
CA HIS A 67 15.55 -3.84 15.93
C HIS A 67 15.35 -4.74 14.71
N LEU A 68 14.18 -4.66 14.06
CA LEU A 68 13.88 -5.39 12.81
C LEU A 68 14.97 -5.14 11.75
N LYS A 69 15.47 -3.91 11.65
CA LYS A 69 16.54 -3.53 10.71
C LYS A 69 17.98 -3.78 11.19
N THR A 70 18.19 -4.49 12.30
CA THR A 70 19.58 -4.75 12.78
C THR A 70 20.35 -5.75 11.93
N GLU A 71 19.68 -6.68 11.25
CA GLU A 71 20.34 -7.71 10.43
C GLU A 71 20.65 -7.23 9.00
N ASP A 72 19.70 -6.55 8.35
CA ASP A 72 19.82 -6.07 6.97
C ASP A 72 20.30 -4.62 6.83
N GLY A 73 20.46 -3.93 7.97
CA GLY A 73 20.84 -2.52 8.04
C GLY A 73 19.65 -1.58 7.86
N MET A 74 19.67 -0.49 8.63
CA MET A 74 18.64 0.54 8.57
C MET A 74 18.96 1.55 7.46
N GLY A 75 18.10 1.61 6.45
CA GLY A 75 18.15 2.67 5.44
C GLY A 75 17.80 4.04 6.03
N PRO A 76 18.23 5.15 5.38
CA PRO A 76 18.03 6.50 5.88
C PRO A 76 16.53 6.89 5.98
N GLY A 77 15.67 6.33 5.13
CA GLY A 77 14.23 6.51 5.22
C GLY A 77 13.66 5.89 6.50
N ILE A 78 14.04 4.65 6.81
CA ILE A 78 13.61 3.99 8.05
C ILE A 78 14.16 4.70 9.29
N GLU A 79 15.42 5.17 9.25
CA GLU A 79 15.99 5.96 10.35
C GLU A 79 15.17 7.22 10.63
N ARG A 80 14.85 7.98 9.57
CA ARG A 80 14.01 9.17 9.69
C ARG A 80 12.63 8.79 10.23
N LEU A 81 11.99 7.75 9.69
CA LEU A 81 10.67 7.31 10.16
C LEU A 81 10.68 6.96 11.66
N ALA A 82 11.67 6.19 12.13
CA ALA A 82 11.79 5.84 13.54
C ALA A 82 11.96 7.07 14.44
N ALA A 83 12.73 8.07 13.99
CA ALA A 83 12.88 9.34 14.70
C ALA A 83 11.54 10.10 14.78
N GLU A 84 10.77 10.14 13.70
CA GLU A 84 9.49 10.83 13.64
C GLU A 84 8.41 10.14 14.49
N ILE A 85 8.38 8.80 14.50
CA ILE A 85 7.49 8.02 15.37
C ILE A 85 7.76 8.33 16.86
N SER A 86 9.03 8.50 17.23
CA SER A 86 9.42 8.70 18.64
C SER A 86 9.34 10.16 19.11
N ARG A 87 9.29 11.14 18.20
CA ARG A 87 9.39 12.57 18.53
C ARG A 87 8.16 13.39 18.14
N THR A 88 7.58 13.09 16.98
CA THR A 88 6.56 13.92 16.35
C THR A 88 5.19 13.24 16.43
N TYR A 89 5.10 11.99 15.97
CA TYR A 89 3.86 11.23 15.91
C TYR A 89 3.65 10.36 17.15
N ILE A 90 3.67 11.00 18.31
CA ILE A 90 3.53 10.37 19.63
C ILE A 90 2.06 10.28 20.09
N GLY A 91 1.14 10.85 19.33
CA GLY A 91 -0.29 10.81 19.60
C GLY A 91 -0.89 9.41 19.43
N GLY A 92 -2.05 9.19 20.05
CA GLY A 92 -2.87 8.01 19.79
C GLY A 92 -3.55 8.08 18.42
N ALA A 93 -4.49 7.15 18.17
CA ALA A 93 -5.32 7.22 16.98
C ALA A 93 -6.04 8.59 16.90
N PRO A 94 -6.08 9.24 15.72
CA PRO A 94 -6.78 10.52 15.56
C PRO A 94 -8.28 10.36 15.85
N SER A 95 -8.95 11.46 16.17
CA SER A 95 -10.41 11.43 16.38
C SER A 95 -11.10 11.02 15.07
N PRO A 96 -12.18 10.20 15.11
CA PRO A 96 -12.98 9.89 13.92
C PRO A 96 -13.51 11.14 13.20
N SER A 97 -13.78 12.21 13.95
CA SER A 97 -14.24 13.49 13.40
C SER A 97 -13.18 14.27 12.61
N GLU A 98 -11.89 13.91 12.74
CA GLU A 98 -10.77 14.57 12.06
C GLU A 98 -10.44 13.90 10.70
N ASN A 99 -11.24 12.93 10.27
CA ASN A 99 -11.01 12.13 9.06
C ASN A 99 -12.29 11.99 8.21
N ASP A 100 -13.03 13.09 8.04
CA ASP A 100 -14.14 13.14 7.08
C ASP A 100 -13.58 13.44 5.67
N TYR A 101 -13.50 12.38 4.84
CA TYR A 101 -13.12 12.48 3.44
C TYR A 101 -14.35 12.39 2.52
N GLY A 102 -15.53 12.76 3.03
CA GLY A 102 -16.81 12.63 2.33
C GLY A 102 -17.15 11.17 2.04
N ASP A 103 -17.35 10.85 0.76
CA ASP A 103 -17.70 9.50 0.32
C ASP A 103 -16.50 8.51 0.31
N VAL A 104 -15.35 8.93 0.84
CA VAL A 104 -14.15 8.11 0.95
C VAL A 104 -13.99 7.59 2.37
N SER A 105 -13.84 6.27 2.52
CA SER A 105 -13.58 5.62 3.80
C SER A 105 -12.37 4.71 3.76
N PHE A 106 -11.75 4.53 4.93
CA PHE A 106 -10.53 3.74 5.10
C PHE A 106 -10.73 2.68 6.17
N THR A 107 -10.54 1.40 5.82
CA THR A 107 -10.46 0.29 6.79
C THR A 107 -9.04 -0.28 6.75
N LYS A 108 -8.47 -0.64 7.90
CA LYS A 108 -7.08 -1.08 8.00
C LYS A 108 -6.97 -2.36 8.80
N TYR A 109 -6.12 -3.28 8.35
CA TYR A 109 -5.82 -4.55 9.00
C TYR A 109 -4.32 -4.76 9.08
N ARG A 110 -3.88 -5.42 10.15
CA ARG A 110 -2.47 -5.70 10.38
C ARG A 110 -2.32 -6.94 11.26
N ASN A 111 -1.20 -7.63 11.10
CA ASN A 111 -0.74 -8.56 12.12
C ASN A 111 -0.01 -7.79 13.25
N SER A 112 0.30 -8.47 14.35
CA SER A 112 1.07 -7.89 15.46
C SER A 112 2.51 -8.36 15.44
N LEU A 113 3.43 -7.47 15.81
CA LEU A 113 4.79 -7.83 16.17
C LEU A 113 4.79 -8.88 17.28
N GLY A 114 5.59 -9.92 17.12
CA GLY A 114 5.76 -10.96 18.13
C GLY A 114 6.43 -12.21 17.57
N THR A 115 6.71 -13.16 18.45
CA THR A 115 7.34 -14.43 18.05
C THR A 115 6.31 -15.34 17.36
N PRO A 116 6.61 -15.90 16.18
CA PRO A 116 5.78 -16.93 15.57
C PRO A 116 5.51 -18.10 16.54
N PRO A 117 4.29 -18.67 16.59
CA PRO A 117 3.15 -18.40 15.71
C PRO A 117 2.19 -17.30 16.23
N PHE A 118 2.54 -16.57 17.29
CA PHE A 118 1.65 -15.60 17.95
C PHE A 118 1.77 -14.17 17.41
N GLY A 119 2.73 -13.93 16.53
CA GLY A 119 2.98 -12.68 15.83
C GLY A 119 3.96 -12.91 14.68
N PHE A 120 4.46 -11.81 14.13
CA PHE A 120 5.51 -11.80 13.11
C PHE A 120 6.68 -10.95 13.56
N ASP A 121 7.87 -11.35 13.13
CA ASP A 121 9.15 -10.69 13.37
C ASP A 121 9.83 -10.24 12.07
N ASP A 122 9.08 -10.24 10.95
CA ASP A 122 9.49 -9.72 9.65
C ASP A 122 8.60 -8.56 9.20
N GLU A 123 9.18 -7.59 8.50
CA GLU A 123 8.51 -6.36 8.07
C GLU A 123 7.34 -6.62 7.11
N ASN A 124 7.48 -7.63 6.25
CA ASN A 124 6.52 -7.95 5.21
C ASN A 124 5.19 -8.43 5.78
N ASN A 125 5.20 -9.41 6.67
CA ASN A 125 3.98 -9.88 7.33
C ASN A 125 3.44 -8.91 8.38
N LEU A 126 4.22 -7.89 8.74
CA LEU A 126 3.78 -6.73 9.52
C LEU A 126 3.19 -5.60 8.67
N SER A 127 3.06 -5.77 7.35
CA SER A 127 2.44 -4.77 6.48
C SER A 127 1.02 -4.39 6.94
N LEU A 128 0.67 -3.11 6.76
CA LEU A 128 -0.63 -2.53 7.06
C LEU A 128 -1.51 -2.57 5.81
N VAL A 129 -2.38 -3.57 5.74
CA VAL A 129 -3.37 -3.70 4.67
C VAL A 129 -4.40 -2.59 4.80
N THR A 130 -4.52 -1.75 3.78
CA THR A 130 -5.45 -0.61 3.74
C THR A 130 -6.49 -0.80 2.65
N PHE A 131 -7.75 -0.79 3.03
CA PHE A 131 -8.88 -0.68 2.11
C PHE A 131 -9.27 0.79 1.96
N ILE A 132 -9.48 1.24 0.73
CA ILE A 132 -10.06 2.55 0.42
C ILE A 132 -11.34 2.30 -0.33
N THR A 133 -12.47 2.73 0.23
CA THR A 133 -13.76 2.69 -0.46
C THR A 133 -14.11 4.09 -0.91
N CYS A 134 -14.47 4.24 -2.19
CA CYS A 134 -14.99 5.46 -2.78
C CYS A 134 -16.14 5.08 -3.71
N HIS A 135 -17.36 5.51 -3.37
CA HIS A 135 -18.60 5.09 -4.03
C HIS A 135 -18.69 3.55 -4.16
N THR A 136 -18.85 3.04 -5.39
CA THR A 136 -18.96 1.61 -5.69
C THR A 136 -17.62 0.89 -5.78
N HIS A 137 -16.50 1.63 -5.68
CA HIS A 137 -15.17 1.06 -5.82
C HIS A 137 -14.50 0.90 -4.46
N LYS A 138 -13.98 -0.30 -4.23
CA LYS A 138 -13.07 -0.59 -3.13
C LYS A 138 -11.72 -1.01 -3.69
N PHE A 139 -10.68 -0.32 -3.23
CA PHE A 139 -9.27 -0.62 -3.49
C PHE A 139 -8.70 -1.32 -2.26
N ILE A 140 -7.79 -2.28 -2.48
CA ILE A 140 -6.94 -2.85 -1.42
C ILE A 140 -5.48 -2.55 -1.73
N PHE A 141 -4.77 -2.04 -0.72
CA PHE A 141 -3.33 -1.77 -0.71
C PHE A 141 -2.70 -2.61 0.39
N PRO A 142 -2.11 -3.77 0.07
CA PRO A 142 -1.65 -4.72 1.08
C PRO A 142 -0.22 -4.46 1.60
N GLY A 143 0.49 -3.47 1.05
CA GLY A 143 1.93 -3.36 1.22
C GLY A 143 2.62 -4.60 0.65
N ASP A 144 3.54 -5.15 1.44
CA ASP A 144 4.36 -6.30 1.05
C ASP A 144 3.98 -7.58 1.81
N MET A 145 2.72 -7.65 2.28
CA MET A 145 2.14 -8.81 2.95
C MET A 145 2.42 -10.13 2.21
N GLU A 146 3.02 -11.09 2.90
CA GLU A 146 3.31 -12.41 2.35
C GLU A 146 2.26 -13.45 2.76
N LYS A 147 2.34 -14.66 2.16
CA LYS A 147 1.41 -15.77 2.39
C LYS A 147 1.13 -16.06 3.87
N ALA A 148 2.14 -16.01 4.73
CA ALA A 148 1.97 -16.31 6.15
C ALA A 148 1.10 -15.24 6.84
N GLY A 149 1.41 -13.95 6.62
CA GLY A 149 0.65 -12.84 7.16
C GLY A 149 -0.76 -12.74 6.56
N TRP A 150 -0.93 -13.05 5.27
CA TRP A 150 -2.27 -13.17 4.67
C TRP A 150 -3.13 -14.22 5.37
N ARG A 151 -2.58 -15.42 5.59
CA ARG A 151 -3.29 -16.51 6.25
C ARG A 151 -3.64 -16.18 7.70
N ALA A 152 -2.78 -15.43 8.40
CA ALA A 152 -3.07 -14.93 9.74
C ALA A 152 -4.26 -13.95 9.72
N LEU A 153 -4.27 -12.98 8.79
CA LEU A 153 -5.40 -12.05 8.63
C LEU A 153 -6.71 -12.76 8.25
N LEU A 154 -6.65 -13.82 7.46
CA LEU A 154 -7.84 -14.61 7.07
C LEU A 154 -8.55 -15.29 8.25
N LEU A 155 -7.90 -15.40 9.42
CA LEU A 155 -8.56 -15.88 10.63
C LEU A 155 -9.62 -14.89 11.15
N ASP A 156 -9.46 -13.60 10.87
CA ASP A 156 -10.42 -12.56 11.24
C ASP A 156 -11.64 -12.58 10.27
N PRO A 157 -12.86 -12.86 10.76
CA PRO A 157 -14.08 -12.82 9.94
C PRO A 157 -14.38 -11.44 9.35
N THR A 158 -13.98 -10.35 10.02
CA THR A 158 -14.22 -8.99 9.53
C THR A 158 -13.30 -8.67 8.35
N PHE A 159 -12.04 -9.09 8.40
CA PHE A 159 -11.11 -8.99 7.29
C PHE A 159 -11.62 -9.76 6.06
N ARG A 160 -12.12 -10.99 6.26
CA ARG A 160 -12.72 -11.78 5.17
C ARG A 160 -13.93 -11.10 4.55
N ALA A 161 -14.76 -10.43 5.34
CA ALA A 161 -15.91 -9.69 4.84
C ALA A 161 -15.50 -8.51 3.94
N GLU A 162 -14.43 -7.80 4.30
CA GLU A 162 -13.91 -6.66 3.53
C GLU A 162 -13.46 -7.04 2.11
N LEU A 163 -12.81 -8.21 1.96
CA LEU A 163 -12.31 -8.75 0.68
C LEU A 163 -13.42 -8.88 -0.38
N SER A 164 -14.64 -9.22 0.03
CA SER A 164 -15.76 -9.45 -0.89
C SER A 164 -16.13 -8.21 -1.73
N GLY A 165 -15.85 -7.01 -1.21
CA GLY A 165 -16.14 -5.75 -1.87
C GLY A 165 -15.04 -5.25 -2.80
N VAL A 166 -13.85 -5.88 -2.81
CA VAL A 166 -12.69 -5.39 -3.56
C VAL A 166 -12.97 -5.41 -5.07
N SER A 167 -12.81 -4.23 -5.68
CA SER A 167 -12.96 -4.00 -7.12
C SER A 167 -11.63 -3.74 -7.83
N VAL A 168 -10.64 -3.19 -7.11
CA VAL A 168 -9.27 -2.98 -7.62
C VAL A 168 -8.30 -3.56 -6.60
N PHE A 169 -7.50 -4.53 -7.03
CA PHE A 169 -6.56 -5.22 -6.16
C PHE A 169 -5.13 -4.79 -6.47
N VAL A 170 -4.47 -4.07 -5.56
CA VAL A 170 -3.02 -3.85 -5.69
C VAL A 170 -2.32 -5.12 -5.24
N ALA A 171 -1.51 -5.70 -6.12
CA ALA A 171 -0.78 -6.94 -5.83
C ALA A 171 0.24 -6.72 -4.72
N SER A 172 0.25 -7.63 -3.74
CA SER A 172 1.17 -7.56 -2.62
C SER A 172 2.61 -7.78 -3.06
N HIS A 173 3.55 -7.08 -2.42
CA HIS A 173 4.99 -7.29 -2.59
C HIS A 173 5.40 -7.23 -4.07
N HIS A 174 4.93 -6.18 -4.76
CA HIS A 174 5.13 -5.98 -6.20
C HIS A 174 4.63 -7.12 -7.10
N GLY A 175 3.72 -7.95 -6.59
CA GLY A 175 3.25 -9.15 -7.28
C GLY A 175 4.21 -10.34 -7.24
N ARG A 176 5.19 -10.39 -6.33
CA ARG A 176 6.08 -11.55 -6.16
C ARG A 176 5.33 -12.79 -5.65
N GLU A 177 5.94 -13.96 -5.82
CA GLU A 177 5.32 -15.26 -5.48
C GLU A 177 5.01 -15.43 -3.99
N ASN A 178 5.84 -14.87 -3.11
CA ASN A 178 5.62 -14.84 -1.66
C ASN A 178 4.44 -13.94 -1.27
N GLY A 179 4.17 -12.86 -2.02
CA GLY A 179 3.02 -11.97 -1.84
C GLY A 179 1.70 -12.49 -2.43
N TYR A 180 1.77 -13.40 -3.41
CA TYR A 180 0.58 -14.01 -4.02
C TYR A 180 -0.10 -15.00 -3.06
N CYS A 181 -1.38 -14.77 -2.74
CA CYS A 181 -2.19 -15.68 -1.92
C CYS A 181 -3.53 -15.99 -2.59
N GLU A 182 -3.67 -17.23 -3.04
CA GLU A 182 -4.89 -17.71 -3.71
C GLU A 182 -6.10 -17.70 -2.78
N GLU A 183 -5.92 -18.02 -1.50
CA GLU A 183 -6.99 -18.00 -0.50
C GLU A 183 -7.61 -16.61 -0.35
N VAL A 184 -6.81 -15.55 -0.43
CA VAL A 184 -7.28 -14.15 -0.41
C VAL A 184 -7.99 -13.79 -1.71
N LEU A 185 -7.38 -14.10 -2.86
CA LEU A 185 -7.93 -13.76 -4.17
C LEU A 185 -9.27 -14.47 -4.44
N ASN A 186 -9.42 -15.72 -3.99
CA ASN A 186 -10.69 -16.47 -4.05
C ASN A 186 -11.83 -15.80 -3.26
N LEU A 187 -11.53 -14.98 -2.26
CA LEU A 187 -12.51 -14.23 -1.47
C LEU A 187 -12.81 -12.84 -2.06
N CYS A 188 -12.21 -12.49 -3.20
CA CYS A 188 -12.40 -11.20 -3.89
C CYS A 188 -13.14 -11.38 -5.23
N PRO A 189 -14.43 -11.76 -5.24
CA PRO A 189 -15.13 -12.14 -6.48
C PRO A 189 -15.37 -10.98 -7.46
N ASN A 190 -15.19 -9.73 -7.01
CA ASN A 190 -15.57 -8.52 -7.74
C ASN A 190 -14.39 -7.75 -8.34
N ILE A 191 -13.18 -8.31 -8.33
CA ILE A 191 -11.99 -7.66 -8.90
C ILE A 191 -12.25 -7.36 -10.39
N GLN A 192 -12.20 -6.08 -10.75
CA GLN A 192 -12.24 -5.60 -12.13
C GLN A 192 -10.83 -5.49 -12.70
N ALA A 193 -9.88 -5.02 -11.90
CA ALA A 193 -8.49 -4.85 -12.28
C ALA A 193 -7.53 -5.22 -11.15
N VAL A 194 -6.42 -5.85 -11.49
CA VAL A 194 -5.24 -5.97 -10.61
C VAL A 194 -4.20 -4.93 -11.02
N VAL A 195 -3.65 -4.21 -10.05
CA VAL A 195 -2.54 -3.26 -10.25
C VAL A 195 -1.27 -3.87 -9.68
N ILE A 196 -0.21 -3.95 -10.49
CA ILE A 196 1.11 -4.43 -10.05
C ILE A 196 2.08 -3.26 -10.14
N SER A 197 2.54 -2.77 -8.99
CA SER A 197 3.59 -1.76 -8.94
C SER A 197 4.95 -2.46 -9.01
N ASP A 198 5.61 -2.43 -10.16
CA ASP A 198 6.90 -3.07 -10.36
C ASP A 198 7.86 -2.27 -11.26
N LYS A 199 9.17 -2.49 -11.04
CA LYS A 199 10.24 -1.85 -11.83
C LYS A 199 10.44 -2.56 -13.18
N LYS A 200 11.14 -1.91 -14.11
CA LYS A 200 11.61 -2.55 -15.36
C LYS A 200 12.47 -3.78 -15.02
N LEU A 201 12.29 -4.84 -15.81
CA LEU A 201 12.75 -6.22 -15.60
C LEU A 201 14.10 -6.38 -14.87
N GLY A 202 14.08 -7.18 -13.80
CA GLY A 202 15.26 -7.62 -13.04
C GLY A 202 15.07 -9.02 -12.45
N TYR A 203 13.98 -9.30 -11.71
CA TYR A 203 13.69 -10.62 -11.12
C TYR A 203 12.18 -10.83 -10.82
N GLN A 204 11.74 -12.10 -10.87
CA GLN A 204 10.52 -12.76 -10.31
C GLN A 204 9.10 -12.18 -10.52
N THR A 205 8.85 -10.91 -10.85
CA THR A 205 7.47 -10.36 -10.93
C THR A 205 6.68 -10.77 -12.18
N GLN A 206 7.26 -11.55 -13.09
CA GLN A 206 6.57 -12.00 -14.31
C GLN A 206 5.83 -13.33 -14.16
N GLU A 207 6.09 -14.11 -13.11
CA GLU A 207 5.51 -15.46 -12.96
C GLU A 207 4.04 -15.42 -12.49
N THR A 208 3.60 -14.31 -11.87
CA THR A 208 2.27 -14.23 -11.25
C THR A 208 1.26 -13.43 -12.06
N VAL A 209 1.67 -12.68 -13.09
CA VAL A 209 0.77 -11.80 -13.87
C VAL A 209 -0.42 -12.58 -14.42
N ASP A 210 -0.16 -13.75 -15.01
CA ASP A 210 -1.21 -14.60 -15.57
C ASP A 210 -2.09 -15.21 -14.47
N ARG A 211 -1.53 -15.48 -13.28
CA ARG A 211 -2.31 -15.94 -12.12
C ARG A 211 -3.26 -14.85 -11.65
N TYR A 212 -2.78 -13.63 -11.45
CA TYR A 212 -3.61 -12.48 -11.08
C TYR A 212 -4.67 -12.16 -12.14
N ARG A 213 -4.33 -12.28 -13.43
CA ARG A 213 -5.27 -12.09 -14.54
C ARG A 213 -6.52 -12.96 -14.40
N ASN A 214 -6.38 -14.20 -13.92
CA ASN A 214 -7.50 -15.15 -13.80
C ASN A 214 -8.54 -14.74 -12.75
N TYR A 215 -8.21 -13.86 -11.80
CA TYR A 215 -9.14 -13.36 -10.78
C TYR A 215 -9.83 -12.06 -11.18
N ALA A 216 -9.29 -11.34 -12.16
CA ALA A 216 -9.88 -10.09 -12.62
C ALA A 216 -10.93 -10.36 -13.71
N ARG A 217 -12.09 -9.71 -13.60
CA ARG A 217 -13.14 -9.73 -14.63
C ARG A 217 -12.75 -8.96 -15.90
N GLY A 218 -11.88 -7.96 -15.72
CA GLY A 218 -11.38 -7.07 -16.74
C GLY A 218 -12.33 -5.94 -17.11
N PHE A 219 -11.79 -4.96 -17.83
CA PHE A 219 -12.48 -3.76 -18.30
C PHE A 219 -11.97 -3.37 -19.69
N ILE A 220 -12.72 -2.56 -20.43
CA ILE A 220 -12.29 -2.09 -21.76
C ILE A 220 -11.46 -0.81 -21.60
N TYR A 221 -10.24 -0.85 -22.13
CA TYR A 221 -9.34 0.30 -22.23
C TYR A 221 -8.87 0.45 -23.67
N ASN A 222 -9.16 1.58 -24.31
CA ASN A 222 -8.84 1.86 -25.71
C ASN A 222 -9.19 0.69 -26.66
N GLY A 223 -10.40 0.12 -26.52
CA GLY A 223 -10.90 -0.98 -27.34
C GLY A 223 -10.35 -2.37 -26.99
N THR A 224 -9.46 -2.49 -26.00
CA THR A 224 -8.88 -3.77 -25.57
C THR A 224 -9.38 -4.15 -24.18
N LYS A 225 -9.73 -5.43 -23.97
CA LYS A 225 -10.05 -5.94 -22.63
C LYS A 225 -8.76 -6.11 -21.80
N ARG A 226 -8.60 -5.29 -20.78
CA ARG A 226 -7.48 -5.32 -19.82
C ARG A 226 -7.94 -5.95 -18.51
N HIS A 227 -7.02 -6.60 -17.81
CA HIS A 227 -7.25 -7.28 -16.53
C HIS A 227 -6.21 -6.89 -15.48
N VAL A 228 -4.97 -6.70 -15.95
CA VAL A 228 -3.82 -6.30 -15.14
C VAL A 228 -3.26 -5.00 -15.71
N LEU A 229 -2.97 -4.07 -14.82
CA LEU A 229 -2.24 -2.83 -15.08
C LEU A 229 -0.90 -2.89 -14.34
N THR A 230 0.19 -2.46 -14.98
CA THR A 230 1.51 -2.44 -14.31
C THR A 230 2.21 -1.11 -14.46
N THR A 231 2.91 -0.66 -13.43
CA THR A 231 3.67 0.60 -13.52
C THR A 231 4.86 0.48 -14.49
N ARG A 232 5.39 -0.74 -14.70
CA ARG A 232 6.42 -0.99 -15.72
C ARG A 232 5.95 -0.71 -17.16
N SER A 233 4.72 -1.10 -17.50
CA SER A 233 4.24 -1.09 -18.90
C SER A 233 3.25 0.03 -19.16
N ASP A 234 2.47 0.41 -18.16
CA ASP A 234 1.41 1.42 -18.26
C ASP A 234 1.77 2.72 -17.52
N GLY A 235 2.93 2.78 -16.87
CA GLY A 235 3.44 3.96 -16.16
C GLY A 235 2.57 4.38 -14.97
N SER A 236 2.41 5.70 -14.76
CA SER A 236 1.56 6.21 -13.68
C SER A 236 0.09 6.01 -14.01
N MET A 237 -0.75 5.74 -13.01
CA MET A 237 -2.18 5.50 -13.23
C MET A 237 -2.99 6.54 -12.47
N THR A 238 -3.98 7.13 -13.13
CA THR A 238 -4.95 8.05 -12.49
C THR A 238 -6.34 7.45 -12.59
N PHE A 239 -6.92 7.13 -11.43
CA PHE A 239 -8.30 6.66 -11.31
C PHE A 239 -9.20 7.85 -10.97
N ILE A 240 -10.15 8.17 -11.83
CA ILE A 240 -11.21 9.15 -11.57
C ILE A 240 -12.47 8.38 -11.25
N ILE A 241 -12.98 8.57 -10.03
CA ILE A 241 -14.14 7.87 -9.50
C ILE A 241 -15.21 8.93 -9.19
N GLU A 242 -16.32 8.88 -9.93
CA GLU A 242 -17.47 9.79 -9.81
C GLU A 242 -18.74 8.97 -9.54
N PRO A 243 -19.82 9.59 -9.03
CA PRO A 243 -21.11 8.92 -8.90
C PRO A 243 -21.60 8.36 -10.24
N GLY A 244 -21.57 7.04 -10.39
CA GLY A 244 -22.05 6.32 -11.58
C GLY A 244 -21.09 6.27 -12.77
N ALA A 245 -19.88 6.85 -12.67
CA ALA A 245 -18.88 6.81 -13.73
C ALA A 245 -17.47 6.69 -13.15
N SER A 246 -16.67 5.79 -13.73
CA SER A 246 -15.28 5.60 -13.33
C SER A 246 -14.39 5.47 -14.55
N LYS A 247 -13.22 6.13 -14.52
CA LYS A 247 -12.24 6.11 -15.60
C LYS A 247 -10.84 5.89 -15.05
N VAL A 248 -9.99 5.26 -15.85
CA VAL A 248 -8.56 5.17 -15.58
C VAL A 248 -7.80 5.80 -16.74
N PHE A 249 -6.77 6.58 -16.43
CA PHE A 249 -5.81 7.14 -17.37
C PHE A 249 -4.44 6.54 -17.08
N LEU A 250 -3.75 6.11 -18.14
CA LEU A 250 -2.39 5.57 -18.05
C LEU A 250 -1.43 6.64 -18.58
N GLY A 251 -0.50 7.07 -17.73
CA GLY A 251 0.53 8.06 -18.04
C GLY A 251 1.79 7.37 -18.53
N VAL A 252 2.28 7.79 -19.70
CA VAL A 252 3.49 7.24 -20.34
C VAL A 252 4.75 7.82 -19.70
#